data_AF-A0A1G1NK82-F1
#
_entry.id   AF-A0A1G1NK82-F1
#
_cell.length_a   1.000
_cell.length_b   1.000
_cell.length_c   1.000
_cell.angle_alpha   90.00
_cell.angle_beta   90.00
_cell.angle_gamma   90.00
#
_symmetry.space_group_name_H-M   'P 1'
#
loop_
_entity.id
_entity.type
_entity.pdbx_description
1 polymer ?
#
loop_
_entity_poly.entity_id
_entity_poly.type
_entity_poly.pdbx_seq_one_letter_code
_entity_poly.pdbx_strand_id
1 'polypeptide(L)'
;MNRKKYFFHFILFSGTLFFLGCGQNPLRPLSAPDALKIARQTAEVQALYALQNRKWAGCIEAKAERPCDSDWVTCIEDAWVVKYTLGERCGVAHDGRLGVTLLVDGKSGKVISRFPETEYFKDELYCRDDFDCSCRLDPAAGEKECKNFIYAPLTWPVAATTPKAQCRTNICSRPGSP
;
A
#
# COMPACT_ATOMS: atom_id res chain seq x y z
N MET A 1 16.35 64.94 56.07
CA MET A 1 16.14 63.55 56.51
C MET A 1 16.26 62.61 55.31
N ASN A 2 17.15 61.62 55.45
CA ASN A 2 17.27 60.33 54.75
C ASN A 2 17.45 60.23 53.22
N ARG A 3 18.74 60.07 52.87
CA ARG A 3 19.34 59.23 51.82
C ARG A 3 18.64 57.86 51.61
N LYS A 4 18.67 57.34 50.38
CA LYS A 4 19.16 56.00 49.97
C LYS A 4 19.02 55.85 48.45
N LYS A 5 20.12 55.89 47.68
CA LYS A 5 21.06 54.81 47.30
C LYS A 5 20.67 54.12 45.98
N TYR A 6 21.46 54.41 44.95
CA TYR A 6 21.57 53.72 43.67
C TYR A 6 21.86 52.22 43.86
N PHE A 7 21.24 51.37 43.06
CA PHE A 7 21.74 50.02 42.76
C PHE A 7 21.48 49.72 41.28
N PHE A 8 22.57 49.81 40.50
CA PHE A 8 22.69 49.18 39.18
C PHE A 8 22.78 47.67 39.40
N HIS A 9 21.88 46.89 38.80
CA HIS A 9 22.10 45.46 38.60
C HIS A 9 22.59 45.22 37.18
N PHE A 10 23.91 45.04 37.09
CA PHE A 10 24.55 44.25 36.05
C PHE A 10 24.04 42.81 36.16
N ILE A 11 23.26 42.35 35.20
CA ILE A 11 23.05 40.92 34.99
C ILE A 11 23.96 40.52 33.82
N LEU A 12 25.09 39.91 34.19
CA LEU A 12 25.91 39.10 33.28
C LEU A 12 25.06 37.91 32.83
N PHE A 13 24.54 37.94 31.61
CA PHE A 13 24.09 36.71 30.96
C PHE A 13 25.33 35.93 30.52
N SER A 14 25.71 34.98 31.37
CA SER A 14 26.70 33.96 31.10
C SER A 14 26.35 33.25 29.79
N GLY A 15 27.28 33.32 28.84
CA GLY A 15 27.18 32.64 27.55
C GLY A 15 27.01 31.14 27.74
N THR A 16 25.82 30.65 27.47
CA THR A 16 25.63 29.23 27.17
C THR A 16 25.82 29.10 25.67
N LEU A 17 27.01 28.66 25.25
CA LEU A 17 27.22 28.11 23.92
C LEU A 17 26.21 26.97 23.73
N PHE A 18 25.08 27.28 23.10
CA PHE A 18 24.27 26.26 22.45
C PHE A 18 25.10 25.78 21.26
N PHE A 19 25.84 24.69 21.47
CA PHE A 19 26.26 23.84 20.38
C PHE A 19 24.98 23.28 19.74
N LEU A 20 24.39 24.05 18.82
CA LEU A 20 23.58 23.52 17.74
C LEU A 20 24.54 22.70 16.87
N GLY A 21 24.87 21.51 17.36
CA GLY A 21 25.37 20.44 16.54
C GLY A 21 24.26 20.13 15.55
N CYS A 22 24.28 20.79 14.39
CA CYS A 22 23.76 20.21 13.16
C CYS A 22 24.62 19.00 12.82
N GLY A 23 24.52 17.95 13.65
CA GLY A 23 24.82 16.60 13.25
C GLY A 23 23.73 16.20 12.27
N GLN A 24 23.81 16.70 11.03
CA GLN A 24 23.21 16.00 9.92
C GLN A 24 23.90 14.65 9.86
N ASN A 25 23.38 13.67 10.62
CA ASN A 25 23.62 12.28 10.30
C ASN A 25 23.22 12.16 8.83
N PRO A 26 24.16 11.87 7.90
CA PRO A 26 23.75 11.62 6.53
C PRO A 26 22.71 10.52 6.61
N LEU A 27 21.49 10.81 6.12
CA LEU A 27 20.38 9.87 6.13
C LEU A 27 20.88 8.59 5.48
N ARG A 28 21.18 7.58 6.31
CA ARG A 28 21.71 6.31 5.85
C ARG A 28 20.69 5.74 4.87
N PRO A 29 21.09 5.32 3.66
CA PRO A 29 20.17 4.68 2.73
C PRO A 29 19.43 3.53 3.43
N LEU A 30 18.12 3.53 3.27
CA LEU A 30 17.22 2.54 3.85
C LEU A 30 17.60 1.15 3.33
N SER A 31 17.70 0.19 4.24
CA SER A 31 17.96 -1.21 3.86
C SER A 31 16.68 -1.90 3.36
N ALA A 32 16.81 -2.97 2.56
CA ALA A 32 15.67 -3.77 2.14
C ALA A 32 14.84 -4.33 3.33
N PRO A 33 15.44 -4.88 4.40
CA PRO A 33 14.69 -5.28 5.60
C PRO A 33 13.93 -4.12 6.27
N ASP A 34 14.49 -2.92 6.31
CA ASP A 34 13.82 -1.75 6.88
C ASP A 34 12.65 -1.30 5.99
N ALA A 35 12.81 -1.33 4.66
CA ALA A 35 11.73 -1.07 3.71
C ALA A 35 10.57 -2.05 3.89
N LEU A 36 10.86 -3.35 4.07
CA LEU A 36 9.85 -4.37 4.40
C LEU A 36 9.16 -4.07 5.74
N LYS A 37 9.91 -3.68 6.77
CA LYS A 37 9.35 -3.34 8.08
C LYS A 37 8.39 -2.15 8.01
N ILE A 38 8.77 -1.10 7.28
CA ILE A 38 7.92 0.08 7.04
C ILE A 38 6.68 -0.31 6.25
N ALA A 39 6.86 -1.01 5.13
CA ALA A 39 5.79 -1.45 4.25
C ALA A 39 4.76 -2.32 5.00
N ARG A 40 5.23 -3.19 5.91
CA ARG A 40 4.36 -4.02 6.75
C ARG A 40 3.40 -3.21 7.61
N GLN A 41 3.72 -1.98 7.97
CA GLN A 41 2.88 -1.13 8.83
C GLN A 41 1.80 -0.36 8.05
N THR A 42 1.80 -0.42 6.72
CA THR A 42 0.81 0.27 5.89
C THR A 42 -0.58 -0.37 5.98
N ALA A 43 -1.61 0.43 5.74
CA ALA A 43 -3.00 -0.03 5.82
C ALA A 43 -3.30 -1.13 4.79
N GLU A 44 -2.76 -1.01 3.58
CA GLU A 44 -2.92 -1.95 2.47
C GLU A 44 -2.35 -3.33 2.83
N VAL A 45 -1.12 -3.35 3.38
CA VAL A 45 -0.51 -4.62 3.79
C VAL A 45 -1.26 -5.22 4.97
N GLN A 46 -1.65 -4.41 5.97
CA GLN A 46 -2.45 -4.91 7.08
C GLN A 46 -3.81 -5.47 6.62
N ALA A 47 -4.45 -4.84 5.64
CA ALA A 47 -5.69 -5.31 5.04
C ALA A 47 -5.49 -6.65 4.30
N LEU A 48 -4.42 -6.79 3.51
CA LEU A 48 -4.05 -8.06 2.87
C LEU A 48 -3.88 -9.19 3.90
N TYR A 49 -3.20 -8.93 5.02
CA TYR A 49 -3.04 -9.92 6.10
C TYR A 49 -4.34 -10.24 6.84
N ALA A 50 -5.29 -9.31 6.87
CA ALA A 50 -6.60 -9.49 7.51
C ALA A 50 -7.61 -10.22 6.64
N LEU A 51 -7.39 -10.30 5.31
CA LEU A 51 -8.31 -10.96 4.37
C LEU A 51 -8.71 -12.37 4.83
N GLN A 52 -9.98 -12.70 4.58
CA GLN A 52 -10.57 -14.00 4.94
C GLN A 52 -10.29 -14.40 6.39
N ASN A 53 -10.45 -13.47 7.33
CA ASN A 53 -10.18 -13.70 8.76
C ASN A 53 -8.77 -14.25 9.01
N ARG A 54 -7.77 -13.71 8.31
CA ARG A 54 -6.35 -14.10 8.38
C ARG A 54 -6.04 -15.52 7.89
N LYS A 55 -6.98 -16.19 7.19
CA LYS A 55 -6.78 -17.56 6.66
C LYS A 55 -5.51 -17.69 5.83
N TRP A 56 -5.09 -16.64 5.15
CA TRP A 56 -3.94 -16.64 4.24
C TRP A 56 -2.72 -15.87 4.75
N ALA A 57 -2.76 -15.36 5.99
CA ALA A 57 -1.66 -14.62 6.57
C ALA A 57 -0.34 -15.42 6.53
N GLY A 58 -0.41 -16.72 6.76
CA GLY A 58 0.74 -17.63 6.72
C GLY A 58 1.30 -17.88 5.32
N CYS A 59 0.56 -17.54 4.25
CA CYS A 59 0.93 -17.75 2.85
C CYS A 59 1.54 -16.53 2.17
N ILE A 60 1.39 -15.34 2.77
CA ILE A 60 1.88 -14.11 2.16
C ILE A 60 3.40 -14.12 2.16
N GLU A 61 3.96 -13.97 0.97
CA GLU A 61 5.38 -13.84 0.70
C GLU A 61 5.70 -12.37 0.49
N ALA A 62 6.87 -11.94 0.95
CA ALA A 62 7.26 -10.55 0.90
C ALA A 62 8.67 -10.42 0.35
N LYS A 63 8.87 -9.49 -0.58
CA LYS A 63 10.19 -9.17 -1.13
C LYS A 63 10.36 -7.67 -1.31
N ALA A 64 11.60 -7.21 -1.19
CA ALA A 64 12.00 -5.85 -1.51
C ALA A 64 13.09 -5.89 -2.56
N GLU A 65 12.87 -5.20 -3.67
CA GLU A 65 13.73 -5.18 -4.85
C GLU A 65 14.03 -3.73 -5.23
N ARG A 66 15.15 -3.51 -5.91
CA ARG A 66 15.39 -2.19 -6.52
C ARG A 66 14.39 -2.01 -7.66
N PRO A 67 13.84 -0.80 -7.89
CA PRO A 67 12.85 -0.59 -8.94
C PRO A 67 13.34 -1.04 -10.32
N CYS A 68 14.61 -0.80 -10.62
CA CYS A 68 15.23 -1.12 -11.90
C CYS A 68 15.44 -2.63 -12.13
N ASP A 69 15.38 -3.43 -11.07
CA ASP A 69 15.48 -4.90 -11.10
C ASP A 69 14.10 -5.58 -11.00
N SER A 70 13.02 -4.79 -11.05
CA SER A 70 11.64 -5.25 -10.82
C SER A 70 10.74 -4.89 -12.01
N ASP A 71 9.56 -5.50 -12.09
CA ASP A 71 8.53 -5.15 -13.08
C ASP A 71 7.86 -3.77 -12.84
N TRP A 72 8.43 -2.96 -11.97
CA TRP A 72 7.90 -1.63 -11.68
C TRP A 72 8.18 -0.69 -12.84
N VAL A 73 7.19 0.15 -13.16
CA VAL A 73 7.17 0.95 -14.39
C VAL A 73 8.29 1.99 -14.46
N THR A 74 8.83 2.43 -13.32
CA THR A 74 9.81 3.52 -13.26
C THR A 74 11.04 3.15 -12.43
N CYS A 75 12.22 3.18 -13.06
CA CYS A 75 13.49 3.03 -12.36
C CYS A 75 13.78 4.29 -11.53
N ILE A 76 13.74 4.17 -10.19
CA ILE A 76 14.11 5.21 -9.24
C ILE A 76 15.26 4.66 -8.39
N GLU A 77 16.48 5.17 -8.58
CA GLU A 77 17.70 4.63 -7.96
C GLU A 77 17.60 4.56 -6.42
N ASP A 78 17.03 5.60 -5.83
CA ASP A 78 16.89 5.76 -4.38
C ASP A 78 15.52 5.32 -3.85
N ALA A 79 14.97 4.21 -4.35
CA ALA A 79 13.72 3.65 -3.84
C ALA A 79 13.78 2.12 -3.72
N TRP A 80 12.77 1.58 -3.04
CA TRP A 80 12.50 0.15 -2.91
C TRP A 80 11.10 -0.17 -3.42
N VAL A 81 10.99 -1.18 -4.27
CA VAL A 81 9.71 -1.81 -4.61
C VAL A 81 9.50 -2.95 -3.64
N VAL A 82 8.49 -2.83 -2.80
CA VAL A 82 8.13 -3.83 -1.80
C VAL A 82 6.86 -4.53 -2.23
N LYS A 83 6.95 -5.83 -2.52
CA LYS A 83 5.83 -6.66 -2.96
C LYS A 83 5.44 -7.63 -1.85
N TYR A 84 4.15 -7.67 -1.53
CA TYR A 84 3.50 -8.70 -0.73
C TYR A 84 2.55 -9.47 -1.64
N THR A 85 2.83 -10.74 -1.88
CA THR A 85 2.06 -11.58 -2.81
C THR A 85 1.49 -12.79 -2.08
N LEU A 86 0.35 -13.29 -2.54
CA LEU A 86 -0.15 -14.57 -2.05
C LEU A 86 0.66 -15.70 -2.72
N GLY A 87 1.39 -16.49 -1.92
CA GLY A 87 2.15 -17.62 -2.45
C GLY A 87 1.26 -18.76 -2.92
N GLU A 88 1.74 -19.54 -3.91
CA GLU A 88 1.00 -20.64 -4.55
C GLU A 88 0.52 -21.71 -3.55
N ARG A 89 1.23 -21.87 -2.44
CA ARG A 89 0.89 -22.80 -1.35
C ARG A 89 -0.51 -22.61 -0.75
N CYS A 90 -1.14 -21.45 -0.97
CA CYS A 90 -2.49 -21.20 -0.47
C CYS A 90 -3.61 -21.72 -1.41
N GLY A 91 -3.27 -22.20 -2.62
CA GLY A 91 -4.21 -22.86 -3.52
C GLY A 91 -5.41 -22.01 -3.95
N VAL A 92 -5.26 -20.68 -3.95
CA VAL A 92 -6.32 -19.74 -4.34
C VAL A 92 -6.17 -19.44 -5.82
N ALA A 93 -7.22 -19.67 -6.60
CA ALA A 93 -7.27 -19.24 -7.99
C ALA A 93 -7.45 -17.73 -8.05
N HIS A 94 -6.36 -16.98 -8.15
CA HIS A 94 -6.37 -15.53 -8.34
C HIS A 94 -5.86 -15.15 -9.73
N ASP A 95 -6.27 -13.98 -10.22
CA ASP A 95 -5.84 -13.46 -11.52
C ASP A 95 -4.38 -12.96 -11.55
N GLY A 96 -3.64 -13.17 -10.46
CA GLY A 96 -2.24 -12.79 -10.31
C GLY A 96 -2.04 -11.39 -9.73
N ARG A 97 -3.11 -10.59 -9.63
CA ARG A 97 -3.06 -9.23 -9.07
C ARG A 97 -3.30 -9.20 -7.56
N LEU A 98 -3.70 -10.32 -6.95
CA LEU A 98 -3.90 -10.42 -5.51
C LEU A 98 -2.56 -10.27 -4.76
N GLY A 99 -2.34 -9.07 -4.24
CA GLY A 99 -1.16 -8.69 -3.49
C GLY A 99 -1.14 -7.19 -3.23
N VAL A 100 -0.03 -6.70 -2.67
CA VAL A 100 0.23 -5.28 -2.45
C VAL A 100 1.64 -4.98 -2.91
N THR A 101 1.79 -3.99 -3.78
CA THR A 101 3.06 -3.41 -4.21
C THR A 101 3.15 -1.98 -3.72
N LEU A 102 4.25 -1.66 -3.03
CA LEU A 102 4.54 -0.34 -2.50
C LEU A 102 5.86 0.15 -3.06
N LEU A 103 5.93 1.43 -3.37
CA LEU A 103 7.18 2.12 -3.66
C LEU A 103 7.57 2.94 -2.44
N VAL A 104 8.70 2.59 -1.81
CA VAL A 104 9.20 3.24 -0.59
C VAL A 104 10.44 4.05 -0.92
N ASP A 105 10.44 5.32 -0.54
CA ASP A 105 11.59 6.21 -0.68
C ASP A 105 12.77 5.68 0.16
N GLY A 106 13.92 5.50 -0.49
CA GLY A 106 15.11 4.91 0.09
C GLY A 106 15.87 5.83 1.04
N LYS A 107 15.48 7.10 1.19
CA LYS A 107 16.13 8.06 2.11
C LYS A 107 15.25 8.38 3.32
N SER A 108 13.96 8.61 3.09
CA SER A 108 12.99 9.01 4.11
C SER A 108 12.15 7.85 4.64
N GLY A 109 12.08 6.72 3.93
CA GLY A 109 11.17 5.63 4.26
C GLY A 109 9.69 5.95 3.98
N LYS A 110 9.39 7.08 3.33
CA LYS A 110 8.02 7.44 2.97
C LYS A 110 7.52 6.54 1.84
N VAL A 111 6.28 6.07 1.93
CA VAL A 111 5.59 5.41 0.81
C VAL A 111 5.24 6.46 -0.25
N ILE A 112 5.85 6.34 -1.42
CA ILE A 112 5.66 7.21 -2.59
C ILE A 112 4.44 6.78 -3.40
N SER A 113 4.27 5.47 -3.58
CA SER A 113 3.18 4.90 -4.38
C SER A 113 2.73 3.57 -3.78
N ARG A 114 1.47 3.20 -4.08
CA ARG A 114 0.83 1.97 -3.60
C ARG A 114 -0.15 1.44 -4.62
N PHE A 115 -0.20 0.13 -4.73
CA PHE A 115 -1.22 -0.57 -5.48
C PHE A 115 -1.46 -1.97 -4.88
N PRO A 116 -2.71 -2.42 -4.69
CA PRO A 116 -3.93 -1.62 -4.73
C PRO A 116 -3.95 -0.53 -3.67
N GLU A 117 -4.87 0.42 -3.83
CA GLU A 117 -5.21 1.35 -2.77
C GLU A 117 -6.09 0.71 -1.69
N THR A 118 -6.17 1.33 -0.52
CA THR A 118 -6.91 0.79 0.62
C THR A 118 -8.40 0.57 0.30
N GLU A 119 -8.99 1.38 -0.58
CA GLU A 119 -10.38 1.31 -1.03
C GLU A 119 -10.75 -0.07 -1.58
N TYR A 120 -9.84 -0.71 -2.33
CA TYR A 120 -10.04 -2.06 -2.86
C TYR A 120 -10.23 -3.12 -1.77
N PHE A 121 -9.74 -2.89 -0.55
CA PHE A 121 -9.92 -3.82 0.59
C PHE A 121 -11.11 -3.44 1.49
N LYS A 122 -11.69 -2.25 1.31
CA LYS A 122 -12.84 -1.78 2.09
C LYS A 122 -14.16 -2.07 1.42
N ASP A 123 -14.16 -2.05 0.09
CA ASP A 123 -15.34 -2.22 -0.73
C ASP A 123 -15.04 -3.23 -1.85
N GLU A 124 -15.71 -4.38 -1.81
CA GLU A 124 -15.54 -5.42 -2.81
C GLU A 124 -16.05 -5.01 -4.20
N LEU A 125 -16.85 -3.96 -4.28
CA LEU A 125 -17.40 -3.39 -5.51
C LEU A 125 -16.56 -2.21 -6.03
N TYR A 126 -15.56 -1.73 -5.28
CA TYR A 126 -14.73 -0.61 -5.72
C TYR A 126 -13.76 -1.03 -6.82
N CYS A 127 -13.86 -0.34 -7.96
CA CYS A 127 -12.91 -0.43 -9.08
C CYS A 127 -12.59 0.98 -9.55
N ARG A 128 -11.29 1.31 -9.60
CA ARG A 128 -10.83 2.56 -10.21
C ARG A 128 -11.09 2.55 -11.70
N ASP A 129 -10.68 1.46 -12.34
CA ASP A 129 -10.81 1.25 -13.76
C ASP A 129 -11.66 0.00 -14.02
N ASP A 130 -12.38 -0.03 -15.15
CA ASP A 130 -13.28 -1.14 -15.51
C ASP A 130 -12.54 -2.50 -15.52
N PHE A 131 -11.25 -2.52 -15.85
CA PHE A 131 -10.42 -3.74 -15.90
C PHE A 131 -9.99 -4.25 -14.52
N ASP A 132 -10.16 -3.46 -13.46
CA ASP A 132 -9.94 -3.91 -12.08
C ASP A 132 -11.08 -4.77 -11.57
N CYS A 133 -12.25 -4.66 -12.19
CA CYS A 133 -13.41 -5.45 -11.88
C CYS A 133 -13.49 -6.68 -12.77
N SER A 134 -13.84 -7.81 -12.15
CA SER A 134 -14.35 -8.96 -12.87
C SER A 134 -15.86 -8.92 -12.82
N CYS A 135 -16.52 -9.49 -13.84
CA CYS A 135 -17.96 -9.72 -13.85
C CYS A 135 -18.29 -11.21 -13.69
N ARG A 136 -19.32 -11.50 -12.87
CA ARG A 136 -20.05 -12.76 -12.89
C ARG A 136 -21.50 -12.52 -13.35
N LEU A 137 -21.88 -13.24 -14.39
CA LEU A 137 -23.27 -13.40 -14.81
C LEU A 137 -23.72 -14.79 -14.39
N ASP A 138 -24.64 -14.90 -13.42
CA ASP A 138 -25.30 -16.16 -13.12
C ASP A 138 -26.66 -16.21 -13.84
N PRO A 139 -26.77 -16.96 -14.95
CA PRO A 139 -28.01 -17.06 -15.71
C PRO A 139 -29.12 -17.84 -14.98
N ALA A 140 -28.80 -18.64 -13.96
CA ALA A 140 -29.79 -19.38 -13.18
C ALA A 140 -30.38 -18.54 -12.04
N ALA A 141 -29.55 -17.67 -11.43
CA ALA A 141 -29.98 -16.76 -10.37
C ALA A 141 -30.45 -15.38 -10.87
N GLY A 142 -30.15 -15.03 -12.13
CA GLY A 142 -30.39 -13.68 -12.67
C GLY A 142 -29.47 -12.61 -12.06
N GLU A 143 -28.46 -13.03 -11.30
CA GLU A 143 -27.55 -12.15 -10.59
C GLU A 143 -26.43 -11.65 -11.51
N LYS A 144 -26.25 -10.32 -11.50
CA LYS A 144 -25.16 -9.63 -12.19
C LYS A 144 -24.29 -8.99 -11.11
N GLU A 145 -23.09 -9.51 -10.92
CA GLU A 145 -22.21 -9.04 -9.86
C GLU A 145 -20.87 -8.58 -10.43
N CYS A 146 -20.44 -7.41 -9.98
CA CYS A 146 -19.11 -6.87 -10.24
C CYS A 146 -18.32 -6.93 -8.94
N LYS A 147 -17.16 -7.58 -8.96
CA LYS A 147 -16.23 -7.55 -7.84
C LYS A 147 -14.86 -7.16 -8.33
N ASN A 148 -14.14 -6.44 -7.49
CA ASN A 148 -12.76 -6.11 -7.77
C ASN A 148 -11.88 -7.37 -7.77
N PHE A 149 -10.69 -7.24 -8.34
CA PHE A 149 -9.72 -8.33 -8.51
C PHE A 149 -9.27 -8.98 -7.20
N ILE A 150 -9.45 -8.33 -6.05
CA ILE A 150 -9.15 -8.92 -4.74
C ILE A 150 -10.22 -9.94 -4.37
N TYR A 151 -11.52 -9.62 -4.53
CA TYR A 151 -12.62 -10.43 -4.01
C TYR A 151 -13.26 -11.37 -5.03
N ALA A 152 -13.26 -11.01 -6.31
CA ALA A 152 -13.77 -11.85 -7.39
C ALA A 152 -13.18 -13.27 -7.35
N PRO A 153 -11.85 -13.48 -7.41
CA PRO A 153 -11.27 -14.82 -7.36
C PRO A 153 -11.52 -15.62 -6.07
N LEU A 154 -11.81 -14.92 -4.96
CA LEU A 154 -12.01 -15.58 -3.67
C LEU A 154 -13.41 -16.17 -3.53
N THR A 155 -14.36 -15.61 -4.26
CA THR A 155 -15.79 -15.91 -4.15
C THR A 155 -16.32 -16.62 -5.39
N TRP A 156 -15.64 -16.49 -6.53
CA TRP A 156 -16.07 -17.05 -7.78
C TRP A 156 -15.24 -18.28 -8.15
N PRO A 157 -15.86 -19.42 -8.49
CA PRO A 157 -15.12 -20.58 -8.98
C PRO A 157 -14.33 -20.21 -10.24
N VAL A 158 -13.17 -20.84 -10.41
CA VAL A 158 -12.09 -20.58 -11.40
C VAL A 158 -12.54 -20.41 -12.86
N ALA A 159 -13.79 -20.72 -13.19
CA ALA A 159 -14.37 -20.67 -14.53
C ALA A 159 -15.38 -19.53 -14.77
N ALA A 160 -15.68 -18.67 -13.78
CA ALA A 160 -16.77 -17.69 -13.90
C ALA A 160 -16.38 -16.37 -14.57
N THR A 161 -15.12 -16.20 -15.01
CA THR A 161 -14.78 -15.11 -15.92
C THR A 161 -15.38 -15.46 -17.28
N THR A 162 -16.58 -14.95 -17.57
CA THR A 162 -17.03 -14.96 -18.96
C THR A 162 -16.25 -13.84 -19.65
N PRO A 163 -15.24 -14.12 -20.49
CA PRO A 163 -14.35 -13.09 -21.07
C PRO A 163 -15.10 -12.11 -21.99
N LYS A 164 -16.39 -12.34 -22.22
CA LYS A 164 -17.27 -11.41 -22.91
C LYS A 164 -17.93 -10.42 -21.96
N ALA A 165 -18.16 -10.68 -20.68
CA ALA A 165 -18.88 -9.73 -19.81
C ALA A 165 -17.91 -8.72 -19.17
N GLN A 166 -18.28 -7.44 -19.14
CA GLN A 166 -17.49 -6.36 -18.55
C GLN A 166 -18.26 -5.69 -17.43
N CYS A 167 -17.53 -5.30 -16.38
CA CYS A 167 -18.04 -4.38 -15.38
C CYS A 167 -17.81 -2.96 -15.83
N ARG A 168 -18.89 -2.18 -15.89
CA ARG A 168 -18.87 -0.74 -16.14
C ARG A 168 -19.77 -0.07 -15.12
N THR A 169 -19.30 0.97 -14.44
CA THR A 169 -20.07 1.67 -13.41
C THR A 169 -20.73 0.72 -12.39
N ASN A 170 -20.00 -0.30 -11.94
CA ASN A 170 -20.47 -1.38 -11.04
C ASN A 170 -21.64 -2.23 -11.57
N ILE A 171 -21.92 -2.17 -12.87
CA ILE A 171 -22.94 -2.96 -13.55
C ILE A 171 -22.23 -3.92 -14.50
N CYS A 172 -22.54 -5.21 -14.38
CA CYS A 172 -22.08 -6.15 -15.37
C CYS A 172 -22.96 -6.10 -16.63
N SER A 173 -22.32 -5.94 -17.78
CA SER A 173 -22.95 -5.93 -19.10
C SER A 173 -22.19 -6.82 -20.09
N ARG A 174 -22.88 -7.34 -21.09
CA ARG A 174 -22.23 -7.93 -22.27
C ARG A 174 -21.98 -6.81 -23.29
N PRO A 175 -20.83 -6.77 -24.00
CA PRO A 175 -20.54 -5.84 -25.07
C PRO A 175 -21.64 -5.93 -26.10
N GLY A 176 -22.27 -4.79 -26.40
CA GLY A 176 -23.39 -4.69 -27.34
C GLY A 176 -24.78 -4.97 -26.75
N SER A 177 -24.93 -5.10 -25.43
CA SER A 177 -26.24 -5.03 -24.75
C SER A 177 -26.48 -3.60 -24.25
N PRO A 178 -27.65 -3.00 -24.51
CA PRO A 178 -27.99 -1.66 -24.03
C PRO A 178 -28.09 -1.60 -22.50
#